data_AF-A0A0C3QLF3-F1
#
_entry.id   AF-A0A0C3QLF3-F1
#
_cell.length_a   1.000
_cell.length_b   1.000
_cell.length_c   1.000
_cell.angle_alpha   90.00
_cell.angle_beta   90.00
_cell.angle_gamma   90.00
#
_symmetry.space_group_name_H-M   'P 1'
#
loop_
_entity.id
_entity.type
_entity.pdbx_description
1 polymer ?
#
loop_
_entity_poly.entity_id
_entity_poly.type
_entity_poly.pdbx_seq_one_letter_code
_entity_poly.pdbx_strand_id
1 'polypeptide(L)'
;SLIQQGLISNSPSIPTYAFSIPTLETFRRLRLRAPRLSVQAFLKAVCDTQNNIYHAELATPFAETLDVYLALLRLVDQQVAKTLKRDSPHWRIKNACPPCTYKLVDEPPLRHDILLAIDGGNSLKRFSNAGTASNNLTFNSDYFVSREEVDKFARKEKEAGSSKGKKGKGKGKAKKAKEPEGADDDGHLLSSCTERWKANADDALKKTFSCFEEAGVFVCLCRHGHVLAIADMVSSGELAKYPLAVLDKVNQALGPGKKLIAYDIGCTFKKT
;
A
#
# COMPACT_ATOMS: atom_id res chain seq x y z
N SER A 1 -13.50 18.40 -31.21
CA SER A 1 -13.78 18.23 -29.77
C SER A 1 -12.68 18.92 -28.94
N LEU A 2 -12.90 19.23 -27.65
CA LEU A 2 -11.88 19.86 -26.79
C LEU A 2 -10.57 19.05 -26.74
N ILE A 3 -10.68 17.72 -26.68
CA ILE A 3 -9.52 16.82 -26.68
C ILE A 3 -8.66 16.98 -27.94
N GLN A 4 -9.26 17.17 -29.12
CA GLN A 4 -8.51 17.39 -30.36
C GLN A 4 -7.72 18.72 -30.33
N GLN A 5 -8.13 19.67 -29.49
CA GLN A 5 -7.41 20.93 -29.25
C GLN A 5 -6.44 20.82 -28.06
N GLY A 6 -6.23 19.62 -27.51
CA GLY A 6 -5.36 19.42 -26.35
C GLY A 6 -5.96 19.91 -25.03
N LEU A 7 -7.29 20.04 -24.93
CA LEU A 7 -8.01 20.50 -23.75
C LEU A 7 -8.88 19.38 -23.14
N ILE A 8 -8.97 19.35 -21.82
CA ILE A 8 -9.89 18.48 -21.07
C ILE A 8 -10.77 19.37 -20.21
N SER A 9 -12.08 19.11 -20.21
CA SER A 9 -13.04 19.82 -19.37
C SER A 9 -13.24 19.16 -18.02
N ASN A 10 -13.69 19.94 -17.04
CA ASN A 10 -14.02 19.45 -15.70
C ASN A 10 -15.30 18.59 -15.67
N SER A 11 -16.15 18.71 -16.69
CA SER A 11 -17.36 17.89 -16.87
C SER A 11 -17.49 17.44 -18.33
N PRO A 12 -17.89 16.17 -18.57
CA PRO A 12 -18.14 15.67 -19.92
C PRO A 12 -19.47 16.16 -20.50
N SER A 13 -20.42 16.57 -19.66
CA SER A 13 -21.79 16.91 -20.08
C SER A 13 -22.00 18.42 -20.22
N ILE A 14 -21.48 19.21 -19.29
CA ILE A 14 -21.65 20.67 -19.26
C ILE A 14 -20.29 21.28 -18.87
N PRO A 15 -19.40 21.53 -19.84
CA PRO A 15 -18.07 22.05 -19.56
C PRO A 15 -18.14 23.52 -19.15
N THR A 16 -17.73 23.83 -17.92
CA THR A 16 -17.60 25.22 -17.44
C THR A 16 -16.15 25.70 -17.54
N TYR A 17 -15.20 24.80 -17.28
CA TYR A 17 -13.77 25.05 -17.39
C TYR A 17 -13.12 23.99 -18.27
N ALA A 18 -12.05 24.40 -18.97
CA ALA A 18 -11.18 23.49 -19.70
C ALA A 18 -9.72 23.84 -19.43
N PHE A 19 -8.90 22.82 -19.23
CA PHE A 19 -7.47 22.95 -18.98
C PHE A 19 -6.68 22.20 -20.04
N SER A 20 -5.50 22.71 -20.38
CA SER A 20 -4.64 22.06 -21.36
C SER A 20 -4.00 20.79 -20.80
N ILE A 21 -3.87 19.77 -21.64
CA ILE A 21 -3.15 18.53 -21.32
C ILE A 21 -1.72 18.82 -20.84
N PRO A 22 -0.94 19.72 -21.49
CA PRO A 22 0.38 20.11 -20.98
C PRO A 22 0.34 20.67 -19.55
N THR A 23 -0.64 21.52 -19.21
CA THR A 23 -0.79 22.06 -17.85
C THR A 23 -1.06 20.94 -16.82
N LEU A 24 -1.96 20.01 -17.15
CA LEU A 24 -2.32 18.87 -16.30
C LEU A 24 -1.12 17.92 -16.09
N GLU A 25 -0.40 17.59 -17.17
CA GLU A 25 0.78 16.74 -17.10
C GLU A 25 1.92 17.42 -16.33
N THR A 26 2.08 18.74 -16.49
CA THR A 26 3.08 19.52 -15.75
C THR A 26 2.81 19.44 -14.25
N PHE A 27 1.56 19.68 -13.83
CA PHE A 27 1.18 19.53 -12.43
C PHE A 27 1.41 18.10 -11.92
N ARG A 28 0.99 17.09 -12.70
CA ARG A 28 1.19 15.67 -12.35
C ARG A 28 2.67 15.35 -12.12
N ARG A 29 3.56 15.75 -13.04
CA ARG A 29 5.01 15.52 -12.92
C ARG A 29 5.61 16.24 -11.72
N LEU A 30 5.24 17.50 -11.50
CA LEU A 30 5.70 18.26 -10.34
C LEU A 30 5.26 17.59 -9.04
N ARG A 31 4.00 17.16 -8.95
CA ARG A 31 3.47 16.49 -7.75
C ARG A 31 4.12 15.13 -7.48
N LEU A 32 4.51 14.39 -8.53
CA LEU A 32 5.28 13.15 -8.39
C LEU A 32 6.69 13.35 -7.81
N ARG A 33 7.28 14.55 -7.98
CA ARG A 33 8.61 14.89 -7.45
C ARG A 33 8.55 15.68 -6.15
N ALA A 34 7.48 16.44 -5.95
CA ALA A 34 7.22 17.26 -4.79
C ALA A 34 5.78 17.03 -4.31
N PRO A 35 5.52 15.98 -3.51
CA PRO A 35 4.17 15.63 -3.05
C PRO A 35 3.47 16.73 -2.24
N ARG A 36 4.24 17.70 -1.73
CA ARG A 36 3.75 18.86 -0.96
C ARG A 36 3.22 20.00 -1.83
N LEU A 37 3.42 19.95 -3.15
CA LEU A 37 2.89 20.98 -4.06
C LEU A 37 1.36 20.89 -4.10
N SER A 38 0.69 21.96 -3.66
CA SER A 38 -0.77 22.05 -3.69
C SER A 38 -1.28 22.51 -5.06
N VAL A 39 -2.52 22.12 -5.38
CA VAL A 39 -3.24 22.61 -6.58
C VAL A 39 -3.30 24.13 -6.57
N GLN A 40 -3.62 24.74 -5.43
CA GLN A 40 -3.71 26.19 -5.30
C GLN A 40 -2.38 26.90 -5.58
N ALA A 41 -1.26 26.40 -5.04
CA ALA A 41 0.05 27.00 -5.27
C ALA A 41 0.44 26.92 -6.75
N PHE A 42 0.17 25.79 -7.39
CA PHE A 42 0.40 25.62 -8.82
C PHE A 42 -0.46 26.56 -9.67
N LEU A 43 -1.77 26.64 -9.38
CA LEU A 43 -2.69 27.50 -10.13
C LEU A 43 -2.38 28.98 -9.98
N LYS A 44 -1.96 29.43 -8.79
CA LYS A 44 -1.47 30.80 -8.59
C LYS A 44 -0.31 31.11 -9.53
N ALA A 45 0.70 30.25 -9.57
CA ALA A 45 1.83 30.42 -10.48
C ALA A 45 1.39 30.44 -11.96
N VAL A 46 0.44 29.58 -12.36
CA VAL A 46 -0.12 29.60 -13.72
C VAL A 46 -0.82 30.92 -14.02
N CYS A 47 -1.70 31.39 -13.14
CA CYS A 47 -2.39 32.68 -13.28
C CYS A 47 -1.40 33.85 -13.38
N ASP A 48 -0.39 33.89 -12.51
CA ASP A 48 0.66 34.92 -12.52
C ASP A 48 1.42 34.94 -13.85
N THR A 49 1.77 33.76 -14.41
CA THR A 49 2.44 33.69 -15.72
C THR A 49 1.58 34.14 -16.89
N GLN A 50 0.26 34.14 -16.72
CA GLN A 50 -0.71 34.60 -17.72
C GLN A 50 -1.18 36.04 -17.47
N ASN A 51 -0.61 36.72 -16.46
CA ASN A 51 -1.07 38.03 -16.01
C ASN A 51 -2.57 38.07 -15.64
N ASN A 52 -3.07 36.96 -15.07
CA ASN A 52 -4.45 36.78 -14.64
C ASN A 52 -4.53 36.73 -13.10
N ILE A 53 -5.66 37.17 -12.54
CA ILE A 53 -5.92 37.07 -11.10
C ILE A 53 -6.35 35.64 -10.76
N TYR A 54 -5.74 35.04 -9.74
CA TYR A 54 -6.19 33.76 -9.21
C TYR A 54 -7.52 33.90 -8.47
N HIS A 55 -8.51 33.08 -8.85
CA HIS A 55 -9.76 32.91 -8.13
C HIS A 55 -9.80 31.54 -7.43
N ALA A 56 -10.24 31.52 -6.16
CA ALA A 56 -10.25 30.31 -5.34
C ALA A 56 -11.11 29.18 -5.94
N GLU A 57 -12.14 29.55 -6.69
CA GLU A 57 -13.06 28.64 -7.39
C GLU A 57 -12.38 27.79 -8.46
N LEU A 58 -11.20 28.19 -8.97
CA LEU A 58 -10.48 27.46 -10.02
C LEU A 58 -9.91 26.12 -9.54
N ALA A 59 -9.69 25.97 -8.24
CA ALA A 59 -9.06 24.77 -7.67
C ALA A 59 -9.92 23.50 -7.85
N THR A 60 -11.23 23.61 -7.67
CA THR A 60 -12.15 22.46 -7.79
C THR A 60 -12.25 21.96 -9.23
N PRO A 61 -12.57 22.79 -10.24
CA PRO A 61 -12.61 22.36 -11.63
C PRO A 61 -11.26 21.81 -12.11
N PHE A 62 -10.14 22.37 -11.63
CA PHE A 62 -8.82 21.82 -11.96
C PHE A 62 -8.62 20.42 -11.38
N ALA A 63 -8.98 20.19 -10.10
CA ALA A 63 -8.89 18.88 -9.48
C ALA A 63 -9.78 17.84 -10.18
N GLU A 64 -11.03 18.21 -10.50
CA GLU A 64 -11.96 17.38 -11.28
C GLU A 64 -11.37 17.02 -12.65
N THR A 65 -10.84 18.01 -13.37
CA THR A 65 -10.19 17.79 -14.68
C THR A 65 -8.95 16.90 -14.55
N LEU A 66 -8.17 17.06 -13.47
CA LEU A 66 -7.01 16.24 -13.19
C LEU A 66 -7.41 14.78 -12.94
N ASP A 67 -8.51 14.53 -12.23
CA ASP A 67 -9.01 13.16 -12.02
C ASP A 67 -9.43 12.50 -13.34
N VAL A 68 -10.12 13.24 -14.22
CA VAL A 68 -10.44 12.78 -15.58
C VAL A 68 -9.16 12.49 -16.37
N TYR A 69 -8.17 13.38 -16.33
CA TYR A 69 -6.89 13.19 -16.99
C TYR A 69 -6.16 11.93 -16.49
N LEU A 70 -6.10 11.72 -15.17
CA LEU A 70 -5.50 10.54 -14.57
C LEU A 70 -6.26 9.25 -14.94
N ALA A 71 -7.59 9.31 -15.04
CA ALA A 71 -8.40 8.18 -15.52
C ALA A 71 -8.08 7.83 -16.98
N LEU A 72 -7.96 8.84 -17.86
CA LEU A 72 -7.56 8.64 -19.25
C LEU A 72 -6.17 8.01 -19.36
N LEU A 73 -5.19 8.48 -18.58
CA LEU A 73 -3.85 7.87 -18.56
C LEU A 73 -3.90 6.39 -18.16
N ARG A 74 -4.68 6.04 -17.13
CA ARG A 74 -4.83 4.63 -16.71
C ARG A 74 -5.45 3.77 -17.80
N LEU A 75 -6.47 4.27 -18.51
CA LEU A 75 -7.08 3.55 -19.62
C LEU A 75 -6.08 3.33 -20.76
N VAL A 76 -5.27 4.33 -21.09
CA VAL A 76 -4.21 4.21 -22.10
C VAL A 76 -3.16 3.20 -21.65
N ASP A 77 -2.68 3.28 -20.41
CA ASP A 77 -1.71 2.33 -19.85
C ASP A 77 -2.23 0.88 -19.89
N GLN A 78 -3.52 0.67 -19.59
CA GLN A 78 -4.17 -0.64 -19.69
C GLN A 78 -4.22 -1.15 -21.14
N GLN A 79 -4.55 -0.29 -22.11
CA GLN A 79 -4.57 -0.67 -23.52
C GLN A 79 -3.17 -1.01 -24.03
N VAL A 80 -2.16 -0.22 -23.64
CA VAL A 80 -0.76 -0.49 -23.97
C VAL A 80 -0.32 -1.81 -23.33
N ALA A 81 -0.63 -2.04 -22.05
CA ALA A 81 -0.31 -3.28 -21.36
C ALA A 81 -0.93 -4.50 -22.08
N LYS A 82 -2.22 -4.43 -22.43
CA LYS A 82 -2.91 -5.49 -23.18
C LYS A 82 -2.28 -5.73 -24.54
N THR A 83 -1.95 -4.68 -25.29
CA THR A 83 -1.32 -4.77 -26.61
C THR A 83 0.06 -5.44 -26.51
N LEU A 84 0.81 -5.14 -25.45
CA LEU A 84 2.11 -5.73 -25.16
C LEU A 84 2.04 -7.08 -24.44
N LYS A 85 0.84 -7.66 -24.25
CA LYS A 85 0.59 -8.91 -23.52
C LYS A 85 1.11 -8.90 -22.07
N ARG A 86 0.93 -7.75 -21.41
CA ARG A 86 1.36 -7.45 -20.02
C ARG A 86 0.20 -7.43 -19.04
N ASP A 87 -0.94 -8.02 -19.41
CA ASP A 87 -2.21 -8.02 -18.69
C ASP A 87 -2.52 -9.36 -18.01
N SER A 88 -1.61 -10.35 -18.09
CA SER A 88 -1.78 -11.63 -17.39
C SER A 88 -1.79 -11.46 -15.86
N PRO A 89 -2.42 -12.36 -15.09
CA PRO A 89 -2.42 -12.29 -13.63
C PRO A 89 -1.01 -12.20 -13.03
N HIS A 90 -0.84 -11.20 -12.15
CA HIS A 90 0.44 -10.87 -11.49
C HIS A 90 1.59 -10.55 -12.44
N TRP A 91 1.32 -10.15 -13.70
CA TRP A 91 2.37 -9.82 -14.68
C TRP A 91 3.38 -8.83 -14.11
N ARG A 92 2.91 -7.75 -13.46
CA ARG A 92 3.78 -6.75 -12.87
C ARG A 92 4.71 -7.34 -11.82
N ILE A 93 4.22 -8.12 -10.86
CA ILE A 93 5.09 -8.69 -9.81
C ILE A 93 6.17 -9.59 -10.41
N LYS A 94 5.81 -10.40 -11.42
CA LYS A 94 6.74 -11.29 -12.13
C LYS A 94 7.79 -10.55 -12.95
N ASN A 95 7.54 -9.30 -13.34
CA ASN A 95 8.39 -8.53 -14.26
C ASN A 95 8.89 -7.19 -13.68
N ALA A 96 8.56 -6.87 -12.43
CA ALA A 96 8.86 -5.57 -11.82
C ALA A 96 10.36 -5.36 -11.61
N CYS A 97 11.07 -6.44 -11.28
CA CYS A 97 12.49 -6.39 -10.95
C CYS A 97 13.23 -7.52 -11.66
N PRO A 98 13.77 -7.27 -12.87
CA PRO A 98 14.53 -8.28 -13.61
C PRO A 98 15.64 -8.94 -12.77
N PRO A 99 16.43 -8.20 -11.96
CA PRO A 99 17.42 -8.81 -11.08
C PRO A 99 16.88 -9.77 -10.01
N CYS A 100 15.58 -9.71 -9.69
CA CYS A 100 14.97 -10.61 -8.69
C CYS A 100 14.12 -11.71 -9.32
N THR A 101 13.58 -11.52 -10.52
CA THR A 101 12.58 -12.43 -11.09
C THR A 101 13.06 -13.18 -12.32
N TYR A 102 14.13 -12.72 -12.96
CA TYR A 102 14.69 -13.39 -14.13
C TYR A 102 15.79 -14.37 -13.72
N LYS A 103 15.60 -15.66 -14.03
CA LYS A 103 16.59 -16.71 -13.77
C LYS A 103 17.33 -17.12 -15.04
N LEU A 104 18.65 -17.28 -14.96
CA LEU A 104 19.44 -17.79 -16.09
C LEU A 104 19.38 -19.33 -16.17
N VAL A 105 19.58 -19.88 -17.37
CA VAL A 105 19.53 -21.33 -17.63
C VAL A 105 20.51 -22.10 -16.73
N ASP A 106 21.70 -21.54 -16.54
CA ASP A 106 22.78 -22.14 -15.74
C ASP A 106 23.00 -21.39 -14.42
N GLU A 107 21.98 -20.70 -13.91
CA GLU A 107 22.08 -19.99 -12.63
C GLU A 107 22.21 -21.00 -11.48
N PRO A 108 23.27 -20.91 -10.66
CA PRO A 108 23.39 -21.77 -9.48
C PRO A 108 22.22 -21.50 -8.53
N PRO A 109 21.71 -22.53 -7.83
CA PRO A 109 20.60 -22.36 -6.91
C PRO A 109 20.98 -21.38 -5.79
N LEU A 110 20.25 -20.27 -5.71
CA LEU A 110 20.44 -19.31 -4.64
C LEU A 110 19.89 -19.85 -3.32
N ARG A 111 20.52 -19.48 -2.20
CA ARG A 111 19.99 -19.79 -0.86
C ARG A 111 18.59 -19.20 -0.66
N HIS A 112 18.36 -18.01 -1.21
CA HIS A 112 17.09 -17.31 -1.26
C HIS A 112 16.91 -16.73 -2.66
N ASP A 113 15.74 -16.94 -3.27
CA ASP A 113 15.39 -16.44 -4.60
C ASP A 113 15.20 -14.92 -4.61
N ILE A 114 14.68 -14.35 -3.53
CA ILE A 114 14.41 -12.91 -3.42
C ILE A 114 14.57 -12.42 -1.98
N LEU A 115 15.10 -11.20 -1.86
CA LEU A 115 15.14 -10.46 -0.61
C LEU A 115 14.00 -9.43 -0.60
N LEU A 116 13.16 -9.50 0.42
CA LEU A 116 12.00 -8.64 0.61
C LEU A 116 12.19 -7.77 1.85
N ALA A 117 11.64 -6.57 1.80
CA ALA A 117 11.40 -5.72 2.97
C ALA A 117 9.91 -5.45 3.06
N ILE A 118 9.33 -5.65 4.24
CA ILE A 118 7.93 -5.35 4.50
C ILE A 118 7.82 -4.41 5.69
N ASP A 119 6.92 -3.44 5.60
CA ASP A 119 6.70 -2.47 6.68
C ASP A 119 5.34 -1.78 6.55
N GLY A 120 4.82 -1.30 7.68
CA GLY A 120 3.62 -0.47 7.77
C GLY A 120 3.96 1.02 7.95
N GLY A 121 3.09 1.89 7.46
CA GLY A 121 3.30 3.34 7.50
C GLY A 121 2.00 4.10 7.73
N ASN A 122 1.96 4.88 8.82
CA ASN A 122 0.78 5.66 9.24
C ASN A 122 0.76 7.11 8.72
N SER A 123 1.59 7.45 7.75
CA SER A 123 1.66 8.80 7.17
C SER A 123 0.59 9.06 6.11
N LEU A 124 0.06 8.00 5.48
CA LEU A 124 -0.93 8.08 4.40
C LEU A 124 -2.36 7.88 4.95
N LYS A 125 -2.79 8.80 5.82
CA LYS A 125 -4.12 8.78 6.43
C LYS A 125 -5.15 9.45 5.55
N ARG A 126 -6.35 8.87 5.47
CA ARG A 126 -7.51 9.47 4.81
C ARG A 126 -8.69 9.53 5.76
N PHE A 127 -9.31 10.71 5.88
CA PHE A 127 -10.50 10.89 6.70
C PHE A 127 -11.68 10.12 6.12
N SER A 128 -12.48 9.47 6.96
CA SER A 128 -13.68 8.73 6.53
C SER A 128 -14.71 9.62 5.84
N ASN A 129 -14.71 10.92 6.18
CA ASN A 129 -15.60 11.92 5.59
C ASN A 129 -14.95 12.69 4.43
N ALA A 130 -13.77 12.28 3.95
CA ALA A 130 -13.12 12.91 2.80
C ALA A 130 -13.83 12.53 1.50
N GLY A 131 -14.93 13.25 1.22
CA GLY A 131 -15.67 13.20 -0.05
C GLY A 131 -16.68 12.05 -0.15
N THR A 132 -17.97 12.40 -0.20
CA THR A 132 -19.07 11.47 -0.50
C THR A 132 -19.08 10.98 -1.95
N ALA A 133 -18.34 11.64 -2.85
CA ALA A 133 -18.21 11.27 -4.26
C ALA A 133 -17.40 9.97 -4.48
N SER A 134 -16.63 9.54 -3.49
CA SER A 134 -15.64 8.46 -3.60
C SER A 134 -16.17 7.07 -3.26
N ASN A 135 -17.35 6.97 -2.65
CA ASN A 135 -17.86 5.71 -2.08
C ASN A 135 -18.04 4.59 -3.14
N ASN A 136 -18.19 4.96 -4.41
CA ASN A 136 -18.36 4.02 -5.53
C ASN A 136 -17.13 3.96 -6.46
N LEU A 137 -16.07 4.72 -6.20
CA LEU A 137 -14.89 4.77 -7.07
C LEU A 137 -13.84 3.77 -6.58
N THR A 138 -13.81 2.60 -7.20
CA THR A 138 -12.75 1.61 -6.95
C THR A 138 -11.51 1.97 -7.76
N PHE A 139 -10.39 2.26 -7.09
CA PHE A 139 -9.11 2.37 -7.76
C PHE A 139 -8.58 0.97 -8.11
N ASN A 140 -8.75 0.56 -9.37
CA ASN A 140 -8.24 -0.72 -9.84
C ASN A 140 -6.72 -0.61 -10.11
N SER A 141 -5.94 -1.33 -9.31
CA SER A 141 -4.48 -1.36 -9.39
C SER A 141 -3.95 -2.73 -9.02
N ASP A 142 -2.98 -3.22 -9.78
CA ASP A 142 -2.30 -4.49 -9.53
C ASP A 142 -1.28 -4.43 -8.38
N TYR A 143 -1.05 -3.25 -7.82
CA TYR A 143 -0.25 -3.05 -6.61
C TYR A 143 -1.03 -3.43 -5.35
N PHE A 144 -2.32 -3.08 -5.29
CA PHE A 144 -3.11 -3.17 -4.08
C PHE A 144 -3.67 -4.58 -3.88
N VAL A 145 -3.57 -5.11 -2.67
CA VAL A 145 -4.30 -6.28 -2.19
C VAL A 145 -5.71 -5.80 -1.83
N SER A 146 -6.75 -6.52 -2.25
CA SER A 146 -8.12 -6.09 -1.97
C SER A 146 -8.44 -6.19 -0.47
N ARG A 147 -9.38 -5.39 0.02
CA ARG A 147 -9.80 -5.44 1.44
C ARG A 147 -10.33 -6.83 1.80
N GLU A 148 -11.06 -7.45 0.88
CA GLU A 148 -11.60 -8.81 1.02
C GLU A 148 -10.49 -9.86 1.09
N GLU A 149 -9.41 -9.71 0.32
CA GLU A 149 -8.24 -10.58 0.38
C GLU A 149 -7.50 -10.45 1.72
N VAL A 150 -7.35 -9.22 2.23
CA VAL A 150 -6.75 -8.96 3.54
C VAL A 150 -7.58 -9.57 4.67
N ASP A 151 -8.91 -9.43 4.63
CA ASP A 151 -9.79 -9.88 5.72
C ASP A 151 -9.89 -11.40 5.84
N LYS A 152 -9.51 -12.16 4.81
CA LYS A 152 -9.32 -13.63 4.92
C LYS A 152 -8.31 -14.00 6.02
N PHE A 153 -7.31 -13.16 6.26
CA PHE A 153 -6.29 -13.40 7.27
C PHE A 153 -6.73 -12.94 8.67
N ALA A 154 -7.61 -11.95 8.77
CA ALA A 154 -8.22 -11.56 10.05
C ALA A 154 -9.07 -12.68 10.66
N ARG A 155 -9.76 -13.47 9.82
CA ARG A 155 -10.58 -14.60 10.29
C ARG A 155 -9.72 -15.75 10.80
N LYS A 156 -8.63 -16.05 10.09
CA LYS A 156 -7.66 -17.11 10.48
C LYS A 156 -7.01 -16.83 11.82
N GLU A 157 -6.69 -15.56 12.13
CA GLU A 157 -6.18 -15.17 13.45
C GLU A 157 -7.18 -15.49 14.58
N LYS A 158 -8.49 -15.24 14.37
CA LYS A 158 -9.54 -15.55 15.35
C LYS A 158 -9.72 -17.05 15.57
N GLU A 159 -9.65 -17.84 14.50
CA GLU A 159 -9.76 -19.31 14.55
C GLU A 159 -8.54 -19.94 15.22
N ALA A 160 -7.33 -19.46 14.95
CA ALA A 160 -6.10 -19.88 15.65
C ALA A 160 -6.13 -19.50 17.13
N GLY A 161 -6.63 -18.30 17.47
CA GLY A 161 -6.76 -17.79 18.83
C GLY A 161 -7.80 -18.52 19.71
N SER A 162 -8.89 -19.06 19.14
CA SER A 162 -9.94 -19.72 19.92
C SER A 162 -9.57 -21.11 20.45
N SER A 163 -8.43 -21.67 20.02
CA SER A 163 -7.91 -22.94 20.53
C SER A 163 -7.14 -22.82 21.86
N LYS A 164 -6.89 -21.59 22.34
CA LYS A 164 -6.24 -21.34 23.64
C LYS A 164 -7.25 -20.95 24.72
N GLY A 165 -7.77 -21.97 25.42
CA GLY A 165 -7.97 -21.93 26.87
C GLY A 165 -9.29 -21.39 27.42
N LYS A 166 -10.31 -22.25 27.47
CA LYS A 166 -11.32 -22.22 28.54
C LYS A 166 -10.65 -22.71 29.84
N LYS A 167 -10.19 -21.82 30.73
CA LYS A 167 -9.84 -22.18 32.12
C LYS A 167 -10.36 -21.12 33.09
N GLY A 168 -11.07 -21.62 34.10
CA GLY A 168 -11.93 -20.88 34.98
C GLY A 168 -11.23 -19.99 36.01
N LYS A 169 -12.05 -19.13 36.61
CA LYS A 169 -11.74 -18.30 37.77
C LYS A 169 -11.22 -19.16 38.92
N GLY A 170 -10.00 -18.86 39.39
CA GLY A 170 -9.45 -19.39 40.63
C GLY A 170 -8.26 -18.54 41.08
N LYS A 171 -8.46 -17.79 42.16
CA LYS A 171 -7.40 -17.03 42.85
C LYS A 171 -6.40 -18.01 43.48
N GLY A 172 -5.10 -17.76 43.29
CA GLY A 172 -4.04 -18.45 44.03
C GLY A 172 -2.65 -18.15 43.47
N LYS A 173 -1.85 -17.39 44.24
CA LYS A 173 -0.44 -17.14 43.95
C LYS A 173 0.36 -18.46 44.02
N ALA A 174 1.06 -18.81 42.95
CA ALA A 174 2.22 -19.70 43.02
C ALA A 174 3.21 -19.31 41.91
N LYS A 175 4.43 -18.94 42.31
CA LYS A 175 5.58 -18.79 41.41
C LYS A 175 5.87 -20.18 40.82
N LYS A 176 5.67 -20.35 39.52
CA LYS A 176 6.20 -21.48 38.77
C LYS A 176 7.28 -20.96 37.83
N ALA A 177 8.47 -21.54 37.93
CA ALA A 177 9.60 -21.27 37.05
C ALA A 177 9.17 -21.46 35.59
N LYS A 178 9.43 -20.46 34.74
CA LYS A 178 9.29 -20.58 33.29
C LYS A 178 10.52 -21.31 32.78
N GLU A 179 10.31 -22.48 32.18
CA GLU A 179 11.27 -23.09 31.27
C GLU A 179 11.51 -22.15 30.06
N PRO A 180 12.71 -22.14 29.47
CA PRO A 180 13.01 -21.26 28.35
C PRO A 180 12.37 -21.81 27.07
N GLU A 181 11.20 -21.29 26.71
CA GLU A 181 10.59 -21.57 25.41
C GLU A 181 11.31 -20.81 24.28
N GLY A 182 11.91 -21.56 23.36
CA GLY A 182 12.15 -21.19 21.95
C GLY A 182 13.35 -20.29 21.68
N ALA A 183 14.52 -20.90 21.46
CA ALA A 183 15.59 -20.28 20.69
C ALA A 183 15.27 -20.37 19.18
N ASP A 184 15.71 -19.40 18.38
CA ASP A 184 15.74 -19.58 16.92
C ASP A 184 16.86 -20.55 16.49
N ASP A 185 16.94 -20.86 15.19
CA ASP A 185 17.94 -21.78 14.61
C ASP A 185 19.40 -21.38 14.94
N ASP A 186 19.63 -20.14 15.39
CA ASP A 186 20.94 -19.57 15.75
C ASP A 186 21.15 -19.48 17.28
N GLY A 187 20.21 -20.00 18.09
CA GLY A 187 20.35 -20.05 19.55
C GLY A 187 19.96 -18.75 20.27
N HIS A 188 19.36 -17.76 19.59
CA HIS A 188 18.93 -16.52 20.22
C HIS A 188 17.56 -16.67 20.90
N LEU A 189 17.48 -16.20 22.15
CA LEU A 189 16.24 -16.16 22.94
C LEU A 189 15.25 -15.17 22.32
N LEU A 190 14.29 -15.67 21.51
CA LEU A 190 13.20 -14.91 20.88
C LEU A 190 12.37 -14.09 21.90
N SER A 191 12.31 -14.57 23.16
CA SER A 191 11.65 -13.88 24.28
C SER A 191 12.29 -12.52 24.58
N SER A 192 13.62 -12.42 24.53
CA SER A 192 14.34 -11.19 24.85
C SER A 192 14.17 -10.09 23.79
N CYS A 193 13.99 -10.47 22.52
CA CYS A 193 13.78 -9.52 21.43
C CYS A 193 12.38 -8.89 21.54
N THR A 194 11.35 -9.70 21.78
CA THR A 194 9.96 -9.23 21.88
C THR A 194 9.79 -8.21 23.02
N GLU A 195 10.48 -8.41 24.14
CA GLU A 195 10.38 -7.57 25.34
C GLU A 195 11.19 -6.26 25.27
N ARG A 196 12.23 -6.19 24.43
CA ARG A 196 13.18 -5.06 24.40
C ARG A 196 12.84 -3.98 23.39
N TRP A 197 12.14 -4.31 22.31
CA TRP A 197 11.91 -3.37 21.20
C TRP A 197 10.57 -2.66 21.28
N LYS A 198 10.58 -1.32 21.26
CA LYS A 198 9.37 -0.47 21.27
C LYS A 198 8.47 -0.69 20.05
N ALA A 199 9.02 -1.14 18.93
CA ALA A 199 8.26 -1.50 17.74
C ALA A 199 7.31 -2.69 17.99
N ASN A 200 7.68 -3.60 18.90
CA ASN A 200 6.85 -4.74 19.31
C ASN A 200 5.83 -4.38 20.43
N ALA A 201 5.78 -3.13 20.90
CA ALA A 201 4.81 -2.73 21.89
C ALA A 201 3.40 -2.83 21.30
N ASP A 202 2.45 -3.33 22.10
CA ASP A 202 1.11 -3.71 21.66
C ASP A 202 0.41 -2.58 20.88
N ASP A 203 0.33 -2.75 19.56
CA ASP A 203 -0.29 -1.79 18.64
C ASP A 203 -1.79 -1.62 18.89
N ALA A 204 -2.41 -2.56 19.62
CA ALA A 204 -3.77 -2.43 20.13
C ALA A 204 -3.97 -1.19 21.02
N LEU A 205 -2.89 -0.65 21.61
CA LEU A 205 -2.92 0.57 22.42
C LEU A 205 -2.67 1.85 21.61
N LYS A 206 -2.16 1.75 20.38
CA LYS A 206 -2.03 2.90 19.47
C LYS A 206 -3.42 3.20 18.91
N LYS A 207 -4.21 3.97 19.66
CA LYS A 207 -5.53 4.46 19.22
C LYS A 207 -5.36 5.23 17.92
N THR A 208 -5.64 4.58 16.80
CA THR A 208 -5.92 5.26 15.55
C THR A 208 -7.19 6.08 15.76
N PHE A 209 -7.14 7.38 15.43
CA PHE A 209 -8.33 8.22 15.53
C PHE A 209 -9.41 7.64 14.63
N SER A 210 -10.62 7.44 15.17
CA SER A 210 -11.77 6.87 14.46
C SER A 210 -12.26 7.72 13.29
N CYS A 211 -11.69 8.90 13.10
CA CYS A 211 -11.98 9.78 11.97
C CYS A 211 -11.28 9.37 10.66
N PHE A 212 -10.37 8.39 10.70
CA PHE A 212 -9.67 7.88 9.52
C PHE A 212 -10.26 6.55 9.04
N GLU A 213 -10.53 6.46 7.73
CA GLU A 213 -10.91 5.20 7.09
C GLU A 213 -9.65 4.38 6.83
N GLU A 214 -8.74 4.88 5.99
CA GLU A 214 -7.36 4.40 5.91
C GLU A 214 -6.50 5.10 6.95
N ALA A 215 -5.93 4.29 7.85
CA ALA A 215 -4.97 4.68 8.86
C ALA A 215 -3.54 4.81 8.32
N GLY A 216 -3.28 4.19 7.17
CA GLY A 216 -1.97 4.08 6.56
C GLY A 216 -1.94 2.99 5.49
N VAL A 217 -0.74 2.58 5.10
CA VAL A 217 -0.51 1.49 4.15
C VAL A 217 0.51 0.50 4.71
N PHE A 218 0.41 -0.75 4.29
CA PHE A 218 1.41 -1.78 4.49
C PHE A 218 2.02 -2.16 3.15
N VAL A 219 3.34 -2.20 3.04
CA VAL A 219 4.03 -2.33 1.75
C VAL A 219 5.02 -3.49 1.77
N CYS A 220 5.12 -4.20 0.66
CA CYS A 220 6.18 -5.17 0.38
C CYS A 220 7.02 -4.70 -0.80
N LEU A 221 8.33 -4.59 -0.59
CA LEU A 221 9.33 -4.16 -1.55
C LEU A 221 10.37 -5.27 -1.75
N CYS A 222 10.97 -5.35 -2.94
CA CYS A 222 12.24 -6.06 -3.09
C CYS A 222 13.42 -5.19 -2.65
N ARG A 223 14.60 -5.80 -2.44
CA ARG A 223 15.85 -5.08 -2.12
C ARG A 223 16.26 -3.97 -3.10
N HIS A 224 15.75 -4.00 -4.33
CA HIS A 224 16.04 -2.98 -5.36
C HIS A 224 15.02 -1.83 -5.37
N GLY A 225 14.10 -1.80 -4.39
CA GLY A 225 13.13 -0.71 -4.23
C GLY A 225 11.86 -0.82 -5.08
N HIS A 226 11.66 -1.91 -5.82
CA HIS A 226 10.40 -2.14 -6.53
C HIS A 226 9.31 -2.60 -5.57
N VAL A 227 8.17 -1.91 -5.61
CA VAL A 227 6.97 -2.29 -4.86
C VAL A 227 6.35 -3.53 -5.48
N LEU A 228 6.15 -4.58 -4.67
CA LEU A 228 5.54 -5.83 -5.09
C LEU A 228 4.07 -5.92 -4.66
N ALA A 229 3.72 -5.43 -3.48
CA ALA A 229 2.34 -5.40 -3.02
C ALA A 229 2.13 -4.27 -2.00
N ILE A 230 0.91 -3.74 -1.96
CA ILE A 230 0.44 -2.73 -1.00
C ILE A 230 -0.89 -3.21 -0.42
N ALA A 231 -1.13 -3.00 0.87
CA ALA A 231 -2.44 -3.16 1.48
C ALA A 231 -2.79 -1.88 2.25
N ASP A 232 -4.00 -1.38 2.07
CA ASP A 232 -4.50 -0.28 2.91
C ASP A 232 -4.76 -0.78 4.32
N MET A 233 -4.27 -0.06 5.32
CA MET A 233 -4.57 -0.34 6.72
C MET A 233 -5.89 0.35 7.07
N VAL A 234 -6.97 -0.41 7.16
CA VAL A 234 -8.32 0.12 7.31
C VAL A 234 -8.74 0.09 8.78
N SER A 235 -9.00 1.28 9.33
CA SER A 235 -9.53 1.50 10.69
C SER A 235 -8.77 0.78 11.82
N SER A 236 -7.52 0.40 11.58
CA SER A 236 -6.65 -0.31 12.53
C SER A 236 -5.20 0.17 12.41
N GLY A 237 -4.36 -0.18 13.39
CA GLY A 237 -2.90 -0.16 13.23
C GLY A 237 -2.40 -1.35 12.40
N GLU A 238 -1.12 -1.70 12.57
CA GLU A 238 -0.44 -2.80 11.87
C GLU A 238 -0.80 -4.16 12.45
N LEU A 239 -1.97 -4.68 12.06
CA LEU A 239 -2.40 -6.04 12.39
C LEU A 239 -1.67 -7.08 11.52
N ALA A 240 -1.44 -8.29 12.03
CA ALA A 240 -0.70 -9.34 11.31
C ALA A 240 -1.40 -9.80 10.00
N LYS A 241 -2.70 -9.53 9.84
CA LYS A 241 -3.41 -9.72 8.57
C LYS A 241 -2.76 -9.00 7.37
N TYR A 242 -2.16 -7.82 7.57
CA TYR A 242 -1.56 -7.04 6.48
C TYR A 242 -0.27 -7.68 5.93
N PRO A 243 0.76 -7.98 6.76
CA PRO A 243 1.94 -8.70 6.29
C PRO A 243 1.58 -10.07 5.68
N LEU A 244 0.63 -10.81 6.25
CA LEU A 244 0.18 -12.08 5.68
C LEU A 244 -0.43 -11.90 4.28
N ALA A 245 -1.29 -10.91 4.09
CA ALA A 245 -1.97 -10.68 2.82
C ALA A 245 -1.01 -10.21 1.71
N VAL A 246 -0.07 -9.31 2.01
CA VAL A 246 0.92 -8.86 1.01
C VAL A 246 1.88 -10.00 0.64
N LEU A 247 2.29 -10.84 1.61
CA LEU A 247 3.14 -12.00 1.35
C LEU A 247 2.41 -13.08 0.56
N ASP A 248 1.13 -13.32 0.83
CA ASP A 248 0.30 -14.24 0.06
C ASP A 248 0.21 -13.82 -1.40
N LYS A 249 -0.09 -12.54 -1.69
CA LYS A 249 -0.08 -12.01 -3.05
C LYS A 249 1.27 -12.18 -3.76
N VAL A 250 2.38 -11.99 -3.06
CA VAL A 250 3.73 -12.21 -3.60
C VAL A 250 4.01 -13.69 -3.85
N ASN A 251 3.58 -14.58 -2.95
CA ASN A 251 3.75 -16.02 -3.10
C ASN A 251 2.91 -16.60 -4.25
N GLN A 252 1.67 -16.12 -4.43
CA GLN A 252 0.85 -16.48 -5.60
C GLN A 252 1.53 -16.07 -6.92
N ALA A 253 2.22 -14.93 -6.93
CA ALA A 253 2.89 -14.41 -8.11
C ALA A 253 4.23 -15.10 -8.44
N LEU A 254 5.09 -15.28 -7.44
CA LEU A 254 6.48 -15.74 -7.60
C LEU A 254 6.67 -17.23 -7.24
N GLY A 255 5.63 -17.91 -6.78
CA GLY A 255 5.68 -19.31 -6.38
C GLY A 255 6.34 -19.55 -5.02
N PRO A 256 6.56 -20.82 -4.64
CA PRO A 256 7.01 -21.22 -3.30
C PRO A 256 8.52 -21.07 -3.05
N GLY A 257 9.24 -20.37 -3.93
CA GLY A 257 10.68 -20.11 -3.78
C GLY A 257 11.05 -19.50 -2.43
N LYS A 258 12.30 -19.71 -2.00
CA LYS A 258 12.82 -19.27 -0.69
C LYS A 258 12.96 -17.76 -0.67
N LYS A 259 12.24 -17.07 0.21
CA LYS A 259 12.26 -15.61 0.35
C LYS A 259 12.86 -15.25 1.69
N LEU A 260 13.83 -14.34 1.71
CA LEU A 260 14.31 -13.75 2.94
C LEU A 260 13.58 -12.43 3.15
N ILE A 261 12.91 -12.29 4.30
CA ILE A 261 12.05 -11.14 4.59
C ILE A 261 12.67 -10.34 5.73
N ALA A 262 12.98 -9.08 5.47
CA ALA A 262 13.30 -8.09 6.47
C ALA A 262 12.01 -7.47 6.99
N TYR A 263 11.76 -7.64 8.29
CA TYR A 263 10.64 -7.03 9.01
C TYR A 263 11.10 -6.70 10.43
N ASP A 264 10.85 -5.48 10.89
CA ASP A 264 11.32 -4.96 12.18
C ASP A 264 10.71 -5.71 13.39
N ILE A 265 9.50 -6.25 13.23
CA ILE A 265 8.82 -7.11 14.23
C ILE A 265 8.81 -8.60 13.86
N GLY A 266 9.75 -9.03 13.01
CA GLY A 266 9.82 -10.40 12.48
C GLY A 266 9.87 -11.50 13.56
N CYS A 267 10.48 -11.24 14.73
CA CYS A 267 10.51 -12.20 15.85
C CYS A 267 9.12 -12.52 16.42
N THR A 268 8.22 -11.53 16.41
CA THR A 268 6.84 -11.65 16.86
C THR A 268 6.00 -12.27 15.75
N PHE A 269 6.20 -11.81 14.51
CA PHE A 269 5.49 -12.29 13.34
C PHE A 269 5.71 -13.79 13.08
N LYS A 270 6.90 -14.34 13.37
CA LYS A 270 7.19 -15.78 13.29
C LYS A 270 6.25 -16.66 14.14
N LYS A 271 5.56 -16.09 15.13
CA LYS A 271 4.63 -16.80 16.03
C LYS A 271 3.19 -16.84 15.50
N THR A 272 2.89 -16.10 14.44
CA THR A 272 1.58 -16.03 13.77
C THR A 272 1.44 -17.17 12.76
#